data_AF-A0A661GV81-F1
#
_entry.id   AF-A0A661GV81-F1
#
_cell.length_a   1.000
_cell.length_b   1.000
_cell.length_c   1.000
_cell.angle_alpha   90.00
_cell.angle_beta   90.00
_cell.angle_gamma   90.00
#
_symmetry.space_group_name_H-M   'P 1'
#
loop_
_entity.id
_entity.type
_entity.pdbx_description
1 polymer ?
#
loop_
_entity_poly.entity_id
_entity_poly.type
_entity_poly.pdbx_seq_one_letter_code
_entity_poly.pdbx_strand_id
1 'polypeptide(L)'
;MMEKHPDVIFQACSSGGGRVDYGSLPYHHEFWTSDDTDAFERIFIQWGTSHFYPAIAMGAHVSAVPNHQTANSLPLKLRFDVAMAGRLGVELQPADMTDTEREFAKQCISTYKRIRDVLQFGDLYRLISPYKEGDKAALMYVSPEGDHAVAFLYVLRYQCGYDYPILKLRGLVPERKYRVVELNKESKRSYCKGDGKVFDGDFLMKHGLQVQIHKPNQSVVLELAEVE
;
A
#
# COMPACT_ATOMS: atom_id res chain seq x y z
N MET A 1 -25.33 -1.97 -19.23
CA MET A 1 -25.36 -0.81 -18.32
C MET A 1 -24.21 0.13 -18.62
N MET A 2 -22.96 -0.33 -18.59
CA MET A 2 -21.78 0.49 -18.94
C MET A 2 -21.90 1.22 -20.29
N GLU A 3 -22.30 0.52 -21.36
CA GLU A 3 -22.51 1.15 -22.69
C GLU A 3 -23.52 2.30 -22.68
N LYS A 4 -24.53 2.25 -21.79
CA LYS A 4 -25.55 3.29 -21.67
C LYS A 4 -25.13 4.45 -20.75
N HIS A 5 -24.07 4.26 -19.97
CA HIS A 5 -23.61 5.19 -18.94
C HIS A 5 -22.07 5.28 -18.95
N PRO A 6 -21.46 5.80 -20.04
CA PRO A 6 -20.01 5.77 -20.22
C PRO A 6 -19.24 6.59 -19.19
N ASP A 7 -19.85 7.62 -18.61
CA ASP A 7 -19.21 8.48 -17.60
C ASP A 7 -19.35 7.96 -16.15
N VAL A 8 -19.97 6.78 -15.97
CA VAL A 8 -20.18 6.19 -14.64
C VAL A 8 -19.13 5.12 -14.38
N ILE A 9 -18.41 5.25 -13.26
CA ILE A 9 -17.56 4.20 -12.74
C ILE A 9 -18.43 3.16 -12.02
N PHE A 10 -18.39 1.93 -12.53
CA PHE A 10 -19.08 0.79 -11.95
C PHE A 10 -18.12 -0.05 -11.11
N GLN A 11 -18.46 -0.24 -9.83
CA GLN A 11 -17.78 -1.17 -8.93
C GLN A 11 -18.63 -2.43 -8.73
N ALA A 12 -18.09 -3.61 -9.04
CA ALA A 12 -18.73 -4.87 -8.70
C ALA A 12 -18.55 -5.22 -7.21
N CYS A 13 -19.58 -5.82 -6.60
CA CYS A 13 -19.53 -6.32 -5.24
C CYS A 13 -20.43 -7.54 -5.12
N SER A 14 -19.95 -8.57 -4.40
CA SER A 14 -20.71 -9.78 -4.07
C SER A 14 -20.33 -10.23 -2.67
N SER A 15 -20.74 -9.44 -1.66
CA SER A 15 -20.26 -9.55 -0.27
C SER A 15 -18.73 -9.52 -0.21
N GLY A 16 -18.16 -8.40 -0.66
CA GLY A 16 -16.75 -8.32 -1.00
C GLY A 16 -16.45 -9.01 -2.33
N GLY A 17 -15.35 -9.75 -2.35
CA GLY A 17 -14.76 -10.34 -3.54
C GLY A 17 -15.39 -11.64 -4.04
N GLY A 18 -16.65 -11.95 -3.68
CA GLY A 18 -17.31 -13.21 -4.03
C GLY A 18 -17.45 -13.46 -5.54
N ARG A 19 -17.26 -12.44 -6.39
CA ARG A 19 -17.20 -12.53 -7.85
C ARG A 19 -16.09 -11.65 -8.44
N VAL A 20 -14.85 -11.94 -8.04
CA VAL A 20 -13.64 -11.36 -8.60
C VAL A 20 -13.05 -12.34 -9.61
N ASP A 21 -13.52 -12.22 -10.85
CA ASP A 21 -13.22 -13.16 -11.92
C ASP A 21 -13.09 -12.45 -13.28
N TYR A 22 -12.29 -13.03 -14.19
CA TYR A 22 -12.11 -12.49 -15.54
C TYR A 22 -13.39 -12.50 -16.39
N GLY A 23 -14.39 -13.33 -16.05
CA GLY A 23 -15.65 -13.39 -16.78
C GLY A 23 -16.53 -12.18 -16.52
N SER A 24 -16.51 -11.67 -15.29
CA SER A 24 -17.28 -10.48 -14.90
C SER A 24 -16.55 -9.16 -15.18
N LEU A 25 -15.21 -9.16 -15.22
CA LEU A 25 -14.39 -7.94 -15.37
C LEU A 25 -14.74 -7.04 -16.58
N PRO A 26 -15.17 -7.55 -17.75
CA PRO A 26 -15.62 -6.69 -18.85
C PRO A 26 -16.85 -5.81 -18.56
N TYR A 27 -17.54 -6.03 -17.42
CA TYR A 27 -18.80 -5.37 -17.08
C TYR A 27 -18.70 -4.44 -15.87
N HIS A 28 -17.49 -4.16 -15.37
CA HIS A 28 -17.21 -3.19 -14.31
C HIS A 28 -15.77 -2.66 -14.44
N HIS A 29 -15.45 -1.58 -13.73
CA HIS A 29 -14.11 -0.97 -13.77
C HIS A 29 -13.23 -1.42 -12.60
N GLU A 30 -13.87 -1.63 -11.45
CA GLU A 30 -13.23 -2.05 -10.21
C GLU A 30 -14.16 -3.01 -9.48
N PHE A 31 -13.64 -3.70 -8.48
CA PHE A 31 -14.40 -4.58 -7.62
C PHE A 31 -14.07 -4.31 -6.15
N TRP A 32 -15.06 -4.52 -5.30
CA TRP A 32 -14.86 -4.51 -3.86
C TRP A 32 -14.13 -5.78 -3.43
N THR A 33 -12.86 -5.65 -3.07
CA THR A 33 -11.95 -6.79 -2.87
C THR A 33 -12.42 -7.74 -1.75
N SER A 34 -12.89 -7.18 -0.63
CA SER A 34 -13.36 -7.93 0.53
C SER A 34 -14.15 -7.03 1.46
N ASP A 35 -15.21 -7.55 2.05
CA ASP A 35 -15.91 -6.92 3.18
C ASP A 35 -15.05 -6.88 4.44
N ASP A 36 -14.02 -7.72 4.51
CA ASP A 36 -12.99 -7.61 5.53
C ASP A 36 -12.06 -6.42 5.22
N THR A 37 -12.18 -5.38 6.03
CA THR A 37 -11.37 -4.14 5.98
C THR A 37 -10.34 -4.09 7.09
N ASP A 38 -10.11 -5.18 7.82
CA ASP A 38 -9.02 -5.29 8.76
C ASP A 38 -7.69 -5.15 8.02
N ALA A 39 -6.87 -4.18 8.41
CA ALA A 39 -5.64 -3.90 7.68
C ALA A 39 -4.61 -5.03 7.74
N PHE A 40 -4.61 -5.85 8.79
CA PHE A 40 -3.73 -7.01 8.87
C PHE A 40 -4.20 -8.09 7.89
N GLU A 41 -5.48 -8.48 7.92
CA GLU A 41 -6.03 -9.47 6.98
C GLU A 41 -5.95 -8.99 5.53
N ARG A 42 -6.18 -7.69 5.28
CA ARG A 42 -6.08 -7.08 3.96
C ARG A 42 -4.70 -7.20 3.33
N ILE A 43 -3.60 -7.29 4.11
CA ILE A 43 -2.26 -7.55 3.56
C ILE A 43 -2.24 -8.88 2.81
N PHE A 44 -2.86 -9.92 3.38
CA PHE A 44 -2.92 -11.26 2.77
C PHE A 44 -3.90 -11.28 1.60
N ILE A 45 -5.11 -10.74 1.79
CA ILE A 45 -6.16 -10.71 0.77
C ILE A 45 -5.69 -9.95 -0.49
N GLN A 46 -5.12 -8.75 -0.31
CA GLN A 46 -4.61 -7.95 -1.42
C GLN A 46 -3.39 -8.61 -2.07
N TRP A 47 -2.50 -9.23 -1.29
CA TRP A 47 -1.38 -10.01 -1.84
C TRP A 47 -1.89 -11.12 -2.77
N GLY A 48 -2.84 -11.93 -2.32
CA GLY A 48 -3.45 -12.99 -3.12
C GLY A 48 -4.11 -12.46 -4.39
N THR A 49 -4.97 -11.46 -4.24
CA THR A 49 -5.72 -10.84 -5.35
C THR A 49 -4.78 -10.26 -6.42
N SER A 50 -3.69 -9.62 -5.99
CA SER A 50 -2.70 -8.98 -6.89
C SER A 50 -1.91 -9.94 -7.79
N HIS A 51 -2.06 -11.26 -7.61
CA HIS A 51 -1.47 -12.24 -8.55
C HIS A 51 -2.15 -12.22 -9.91
N PHE A 52 -3.41 -11.78 -9.96
CA PHE A 52 -4.23 -11.82 -11.17
C PHE A 52 -4.74 -10.44 -11.56
N TYR A 53 -4.99 -9.55 -10.60
CA TYR A 53 -5.64 -8.28 -10.86
C TYR A 53 -4.76 -7.08 -10.49
N PRO A 54 -4.84 -5.98 -11.26
CA PRO A 54 -4.09 -4.76 -10.97
C PRO A 54 -4.68 -4.01 -9.77
N ALA A 55 -3.86 -3.15 -9.15
CA ALA A 55 -4.26 -2.36 -7.98
C ALA A 55 -5.46 -1.44 -8.23
N ILE A 56 -5.56 -0.86 -9.43
CA ILE A 56 -6.69 0.01 -9.81
C ILE A 56 -8.05 -0.70 -9.73
N ALA A 57 -8.09 -2.01 -9.97
CA ALA A 57 -9.33 -2.78 -9.91
C ALA A 57 -9.69 -3.21 -8.47
N MET A 58 -8.74 -3.14 -7.52
CA MET A 58 -8.91 -3.62 -6.15
C MET A 58 -9.37 -2.50 -5.21
N GLY A 59 -10.67 -2.37 -4.98
CA GLY A 59 -11.20 -1.46 -3.96
C GLY A 59 -10.65 -1.78 -2.57
N ALA A 60 -10.07 -0.78 -1.89
CA ALA A 60 -9.44 -0.93 -0.58
C ALA A 60 -9.71 0.30 0.29
N HIS A 61 -10.52 0.13 1.34
CA HIS A 61 -10.97 1.25 2.18
C HIS A 61 -10.36 1.24 3.56
N VAL A 62 -10.12 2.43 4.10
CA VAL A 62 -9.87 2.65 5.52
C VAL A 62 -11.19 2.66 6.26
N SER A 63 -11.40 1.70 7.16
CA SER A 63 -12.62 1.60 7.98
C SER A 63 -12.40 2.02 9.44
N ALA A 64 -13.49 2.14 10.20
CA ALA A 64 -13.45 2.38 11.64
C ALA A 64 -12.79 1.21 12.41
N VAL A 65 -12.35 1.49 13.63
CA VAL A 65 -11.87 0.49 14.59
C VAL A 65 -12.60 0.65 15.94
N PRO A 66 -12.87 -0.43 16.71
CA PRO A 66 -12.56 -1.84 16.43
C PRO A 66 -13.17 -2.32 15.11
N ASN A 67 -12.42 -3.06 14.31
CA ASN A 67 -12.87 -3.53 13.00
C ASN A 67 -14.12 -4.41 13.15
N HIS A 68 -15.10 -4.27 12.25
CA HIS A 68 -16.39 -4.93 12.41
C HIS A 68 -16.36 -6.45 12.16
N GLN A 69 -15.38 -6.95 11.41
CA GLN A 69 -15.24 -8.37 11.05
C GLN A 69 -14.36 -9.12 12.06
N THR A 70 -13.28 -8.49 12.54
CA THR A 70 -12.23 -9.12 13.35
C THR A 70 -12.18 -8.62 14.79
N ALA A 71 -12.84 -7.50 15.10
CA ALA A 71 -12.72 -6.75 16.37
C ALA A 71 -11.32 -6.20 16.68
N ASN A 72 -10.37 -6.25 15.73
CA ASN A 72 -9.04 -5.68 15.94
C ASN A 72 -9.06 -4.15 15.93
N SER A 73 -8.17 -3.55 16.71
CA SER A 73 -7.93 -2.10 16.71
C SER A 73 -6.54 -1.79 16.21
N LEU A 74 -6.43 -1.55 14.90
CA LEU A 74 -5.17 -1.26 14.22
C LEU A 74 -4.93 0.25 14.05
N PRO A 75 -3.66 0.72 14.13
CA PRO A 75 -3.31 2.13 13.96
C PRO A 75 -3.82 2.72 12.65
N LEU A 76 -4.24 4.00 12.67
CA LEU A 76 -4.76 4.69 11.48
C LEU A 76 -3.73 4.73 10.34
N LYS A 77 -2.44 4.93 10.68
CA LYS A 77 -1.34 4.87 9.70
C LYS A 77 -1.31 3.54 8.95
N LEU A 78 -1.32 2.42 9.65
CA LEU A 78 -1.30 1.09 9.03
C LEU A 78 -2.51 0.90 8.12
N ARG A 79 -3.71 1.28 8.58
CA ARG A 79 -4.94 1.17 7.79
C ARG A 79 -4.85 1.95 6.48
N PHE A 80 -4.34 3.18 6.51
CA PHE A 80 -4.10 3.95 5.28
C PHE A 80 -3.02 3.32 4.39
N ASP A 81 -1.89 2.91 4.96
CA ASP A 81 -0.78 2.35 4.18
C ASP A 81 -1.20 1.08 3.43
N VAL A 82 -1.96 0.19 4.08
CA VAL A 82 -2.49 -1.03 3.44
C VAL A 82 -3.54 -0.70 2.39
N ALA A 83 -4.45 0.24 2.66
CA ALA A 83 -5.49 0.63 1.71
C ALA A 83 -4.92 1.33 0.46
N MET A 84 -3.84 2.10 0.60
CA MET A 84 -3.14 2.74 -0.52
C MET A 84 -2.52 1.72 -1.49
N ALA A 85 -2.25 0.48 -1.08
CA ALA A 85 -1.73 -0.55 -1.97
C ALA A 85 -2.79 -1.10 -2.96
N GLY A 86 -4.04 -0.62 -2.89
CA GLY A 86 -5.07 -0.81 -3.91
C GLY A 86 -5.67 0.53 -4.35
N ARG A 87 -6.92 0.52 -4.78
CA ARG A 87 -7.71 1.72 -5.04
C ARG A 87 -8.27 2.26 -3.72
N LEU A 88 -7.62 3.29 -3.18
CA LEU A 88 -7.96 3.87 -1.88
C LEU A 88 -9.39 4.40 -1.84
N GLY A 89 -10.07 4.12 -0.73
CA GLY A 89 -11.26 4.82 -0.28
C GLY A 89 -11.31 4.90 1.25
N VAL A 90 -12.38 5.48 1.78
CA VAL A 90 -12.60 5.65 3.22
C VAL A 90 -14.04 5.27 3.53
N GLU A 91 -14.22 4.39 4.52
CA GLU A 91 -15.49 3.80 4.90
C GLU A 91 -15.65 3.84 6.43
N LEU A 92 -15.68 5.06 6.96
CA LEU A 92 -15.88 5.35 8.36
C LEU A 92 -16.60 6.68 8.51
N GLN A 93 -17.13 6.95 9.70
CA GLN A 93 -17.82 8.19 10.00
C GLN A 93 -16.82 9.30 10.36
N PRO A 94 -16.66 10.37 9.55
CA PRO A 94 -15.67 11.42 9.84
C PRO A 94 -15.98 12.21 11.12
N ALA A 95 -17.25 12.24 11.54
CA ALA A 95 -17.67 12.90 12.78
C ALA A 95 -17.08 12.25 14.04
N ASP A 96 -16.72 10.96 13.97
CA ASP A 96 -16.19 10.20 15.12
C ASP A 96 -14.66 10.27 15.20
N MET A 97 -14.01 10.91 14.21
CA MET A 97 -12.55 11.10 14.21
C MET A 97 -12.15 12.27 15.10
N THR A 98 -11.06 12.09 15.85
CA THR A 98 -10.37 13.21 16.50
C THR A 98 -9.79 14.18 15.46
N ASP A 99 -9.53 15.43 15.86
CA ASP A 99 -8.93 16.43 14.95
C ASP A 99 -7.58 15.97 14.39
N THR A 100 -6.75 15.31 15.23
CA THR A 100 -5.46 14.75 14.82
C THR A 100 -5.62 13.65 13.77
N GLU A 101 -6.57 12.72 13.97
CA GLU A 101 -6.84 11.67 13.00
C GLU A 101 -7.39 12.24 11.68
N ARG A 102 -8.26 13.24 11.77
CA ARG A 102 -8.83 13.92 10.60
C ARG A 102 -7.75 14.61 9.78
N GLU A 103 -6.84 15.31 10.43
CA GLU A 103 -5.73 15.97 9.74
C GLU A 103 -4.77 14.96 9.13
N PHE A 104 -4.46 13.89 9.84
CA PHE A 104 -3.66 12.80 9.31
C PHE A 104 -4.33 12.12 8.11
N ALA A 105 -5.64 11.89 8.14
CA ALA A 105 -6.39 11.34 7.02
C ALA A 105 -6.35 12.27 5.78
N LYS A 106 -6.50 13.59 5.96
CA LYS A 106 -6.33 14.55 4.86
C LYS A 106 -4.93 14.47 4.24
N GLN A 107 -3.91 14.38 5.08
CA GLN A 107 -2.53 14.21 4.64
C GLN A 107 -2.38 12.93 3.80
N CYS A 108 -2.85 11.78 4.31
CA CYS A 108 -2.80 10.51 3.58
C CYS A 108 -3.55 10.57 2.25
N ILE A 109 -4.74 11.17 2.20
CA ILE A 109 -5.52 11.34 0.97
C ILE A 109 -4.78 12.25 -0.03
N SER A 110 -4.18 13.34 0.46
CA SER A 110 -3.37 14.24 -0.38
C SER A 110 -2.13 13.52 -0.93
N THR A 111 -1.45 12.73 -0.11
CA THR A 111 -0.34 11.87 -0.52
C THR A 111 -0.81 10.90 -1.61
N TYR A 112 -1.90 10.17 -1.39
CA TYR A 112 -2.42 9.21 -2.37
C TYR A 112 -2.75 9.88 -3.70
N LYS A 113 -3.42 11.04 -3.70
CA LYS A 113 -3.70 11.78 -4.95
C LYS A 113 -2.44 12.12 -5.75
N ARG A 114 -1.32 12.38 -5.08
CA ARG A 114 -0.04 12.73 -5.71
C ARG A 114 0.68 11.51 -6.30
N ILE A 115 0.53 10.33 -5.69
CA ILE A 115 1.27 9.11 -6.08
C ILE A 115 0.38 8.03 -6.72
N ARG A 116 -0.94 8.24 -6.80
CA ARG A 116 -1.89 7.20 -7.22
C ARG A 116 -1.64 6.69 -8.62
N ASP A 117 -1.06 7.50 -9.51
CA ASP A 117 -0.83 7.06 -10.89
C ASP A 117 0.20 5.92 -10.92
N VAL A 118 1.27 6.01 -10.11
CA VAL A 118 2.21 4.90 -9.89
C VAL A 118 1.53 3.70 -9.24
N LEU A 119 0.69 3.93 -8.22
CA LEU A 119 0.04 2.84 -7.50
C LEU A 119 -1.01 2.10 -8.33
N GLN A 120 -1.76 2.82 -9.17
CA GLN A 120 -2.88 2.28 -9.92
C GLN A 120 -2.44 1.68 -11.27
N PHE A 121 -1.43 2.26 -11.90
CA PHE A 121 -1.00 1.91 -13.27
C PHE A 121 0.43 1.39 -13.37
N GLY A 122 1.23 1.48 -12.30
CA GLY A 122 2.60 0.99 -12.29
C GLY A 122 2.73 -0.53 -12.17
N ASP A 123 3.92 -1.03 -12.50
CA ASP A 123 4.29 -2.43 -12.40
C ASP A 123 4.44 -2.85 -10.94
N LEU A 124 3.69 -3.88 -10.54
CA LEU A 124 3.71 -4.42 -9.18
C LEU A 124 4.85 -5.45 -8.99
N TYR A 125 5.73 -5.18 -8.03
CA TYR A 125 6.75 -6.10 -7.55
C TYR A 125 6.44 -6.55 -6.12
N ARG A 126 6.13 -7.83 -5.97
CA ARG A 126 6.03 -8.50 -4.67
C ARG A 126 7.44 -8.79 -4.12
N LEU A 127 7.79 -8.22 -2.97
CA LEU A 127 9.14 -8.27 -2.39
C LEU A 127 9.27 -9.31 -1.28
N ILE A 128 8.39 -9.26 -0.28
CA ILE A 128 8.37 -10.17 0.88
C ILE A 128 6.95 -10.70 1.04
N SER A 129 6.78 -12.02 0.95
CA SER A 129 5.48 -12.68 1.05
C SER A 129 4.96 -12.74 2.48
N PRO A 130 3.68 -12.38 2.73
CA PRO A 130 3.06 -12.57 4.05
C PRO A 130 2.82 -14.05 4.39
N TYR A 131 2.86 -14.96 3.40
CA TYR A 131 2.55 -16.39 3.59
C TYR A 131 3.76 -17.29 3.91
N LYS A 132 4.97 -16.86 3.54
CA LYS A 132 6.19 -17.65 3.82
C LYS A 132 6.73 -17.20 5.16
N GLU A 133 6.76 -18.08 6.18
CA GLU A 133 7.35 -17.91 7.53
C GLU A 133 7.94 -16.51 7.79
N GLY A 134 7.07 -15.51 7.82
CA GLY A 134 7.46 -14.14 7.55
C GLY A 134 6.82 -13.22 8.54
N ASP A 135 7.62 -12.56 9.35
CA ASP A 135 7.15 -11.55 10.29
C ASP A 135 6.86 -10.21 9.59
N LYS A 136 6.98 -10.16 8.26
CA LYS A 136 6.89 -8.96 7.44
C LYS A 136 6.26 -9.26 6.09
N ALA A 137 5.70 -8.22 5.47
CA ALA A 137 5.26 -8.24 4.09
C ALA A 137 5.70 -6.97 3.39
N ALA A 138 6.07 -7.07 2.11
CA ALA A 138 6.50 -5.92 1.34
C ALA A 138 6.19 -6.09 -0.14
N LEU A 139 5.79 -4.99 -0.76
CA LEU A 139 5.55 -4.89 -2.19
C LEU A 139 5.92 -3.47 -2.64
N MET A 140 6.08 -3.26 -3.94
CA MET A 140 6.26 -1.93 -4.50
C MET A 140 5.63 -1.82 -5.89
N TYR A 141 5.30 -0.59 -6.27
CA TYR A 141 4.86 -0.23 -7.61
C TYR A 141 5.92 0.67 -8.26
N VAL A 142 6.19 0.48 -9.55
CA VAL A 142 7.14 1.30 -10.33
C VAL A 142 6.43 1.83 -11.57
N SER A 143 6.62 3.10 -11.91
CA SER A 143 6.12 3.68 -13.16
C SER A 143 6.68 2.91 -14.36
N PRO A 144 5.95 2.81 -15.48
CA PRO A 144 6.45 2.19 -16.71
C PRO A 144 7.79 2.78 -17.19
N GLU A 145 8.01 4.06 -16.95
CA GLU A 145 9.22 4.79 -17.31
C GLU A 145 10.41 4.50 -16.37
N GLY A 146 10.16 3.87 -15.23
CA GLY A 146 11.14 3.54 -14.21
C GLY A 146 11.65 4.74 -13.41
N ASP A 147 11.03 5.90 -13.52
CA ASP A 147 11.45 7.17 -12.89
C ASP A 147 10.77 7.43 -11.53
N HIS A 148 9.71 6.70 -11.19
CA HIS A 148 8.93 6.90 -9.97
C HIS A 148 8.49 5.56 -9.40
N ALA A 149 8.70 5.33 -8.10
CA ALA A 149 8.27 4.11 -7.44
C ALA A 149 7.76 4.38 -6.02
N VAL A 150 6.90 3.48 -5.54
CA VAL A 150 6.39 3.50 -4.16
C VAL A 150 6.49 2.10 -3.57
N ALA A 151 7.25 1.96 -2.49
CA ALA A 151 7.46 0.71 -1.76
C ALA A 151 6.75 0.71 -0.41
N PHE A 152 6.17 -0.42 -0.05
CA PHE A 152 5.44 -0.66 1.18
C PHE A 152 6.14 -1.75 1.98
N LEU A 153 6.27 -1.55 3.29
CA LEU A 153 6.76 -2.56 4.23
C LEU A 153 5.86 -2.58 5.46
N TYR A 154 5.41 -3.78 5.84
CA TYR A 154 4.55 -4.04 6.99
C TYR A 154 5.22 -5.03 7.93
N VAL A 155 5.09 -4.82 9.24
CA VAL A 155 5.49 -5.79 10.27
C VAL A 155 4.25 -6.53 10.76
N LEU A 156 4.22 -7.84 10.54
CA LEU A 156 3.09 -8.72 10.87
C LEU A 156 3.18 -9.30 12.28
N ARG A 157 4.40 -9.62 12.74
CA ARG A 157 4.62 -10.27 14.04
C ARG A 157 5.82 -9.67 14.76
N TYR A 158 5.86 -9.88 16.08
CA TYR A 158 6.95 -9.36 16.90
C TYR A 158 8.23 -10.12 16.58
N GLN A 159 9.32 -9.39 16.39
CA GLN A 159 10.64 -9.99 16.25
C GLN A 159 11.42 -9.89 17.55
N CYS A 160 11.81 -11.04 18.10
CA CYS A 160 12.78 -11.08 19.18
C CYS A 160 14.17 -10.81 18.60
N GLY A 161 14.82 -9.75 19.07
CA GLY A 161 16.10 -9.27 18.54
C GLY A 161 15.94 -8.02 17.69
N TYR A 162 16.82 -7.04 17.87
CA TYR A 162 16.81 -5.75 17.15
C TYR A 162 17.30 -5.88 15.70
N ASP A 163 16.82 -6.88 14.96
CA ASP A 163 17.20 -7.04 13.56
C ASP A 163 16.31 -6.17 12.67
N TYR A 164 16.83 -4.99 12.30
CA TYR A 164 16.10 -4.07 11.44
C TYR A 164 16.09 -4.58 10.00
N PRO A 165 14.91 -4.67 9.35
CA PRO A 165 14.81 -5.18 7.99
C PRO A 165 15.64 -4.35 7.00
N ILE A 166 16.31 -5.05 6.10
CA ILE A 166 16.89 -4.48 4.88
C ILE A 166 15.88 -4.72 3.75
N LEU A 167 15.21 -3.66 3.32
CA LEU A 167 14.25 -3.70 2.22
C LEU A 167 14.99 -3.59 0.89
N LYS A 168 15.14 -4.72 0.19
CA LYS A 168 15.67 -4.76 -1.18
C LYS A 168 14.56 -4.51 -2.18
N LEU A 169 14.78 -3.55 -3.07
CA LEU A 169 13.81 -3.13 -4.07
C LEU A 169 13.95 -3.93 -5.37
N ARG A 170 13.01 -3.75 -6.30
CA ARG A 170 13.00 -4.38 -7.63
C ARG A 170 12.38 -3.42 -8.65
N GLY A 171 12.67 -3.65 -9.93
CA GLY A 171 12.04 -2.91 -11.04
C GLY A 171 12.61 -1.52 -11.33
N LEU A 172 13.59 -1.06 -10.54
CA LEU A 172 14.25 0.23 -10.78
C LEU A 172 15.27 0.10 -11.92
N VAL A 173 15.54 1.21 -12.62
CA VAL A 173 16.64 1.27 -13.59
C VAL A 173 17.98 1.35 -12.83
N PRO A 174 18.94 0.41 -13.05
CA PRO A 174 20.15 0.31 -12.24
C PRO A 174 21.02 1.58 -12.20
N GLU A 175 21.16 2.26 -13.35
CA GLU A 175 22.06 3.40 -13.55
C GLU A 175 21.45 4.74 -13.14
N ARG A 176 20.14 4.79 -12.87
CA ARG A 176 19.44 6.01 -12.45
C ARG A 176 19.54 6.22 -10.95
N LYS A 177 19.44 7.48 -10.54
CA LYS A 177 19.49 7.89 -9.13
C LYS A 177 18.11 8.25 -8.63
N TYR A 178 17.77 7.78 -7.44
CA TYR A 178 16.46 8.00 -6.84
C TYR A 178 16.60 8.67 -5.48
N ARG A 179 15.85 9.75 -5.27
CA ARG A 179 15.63 10.33 -3.95
C ARG A 179 14.58 9.52 -3.22
N VAL A 180 14.93 9.03 -2.03
CA VAL A 180 14.04 8.26 -1.16
C VAL A 180 13.36 9.20 -0.16
N VAL A 181 12.03 9.12 -0.04
CA VAL A 181 11.24 9.89 0.92
C VAL A 181 10.26 8.98 1.65
N GLU A 182 10.26 8.99 2.99
CA GLU A 182 9.25 8.30 3.78
C GLU A 182 7.95 9.12 3.84
N LEU A 183 6.85 8.49 3.43
CA LEU A 183 5.52 9.09 3.36
C LEU A 183 4.72 8.88 4.65
N ASN A 184 3.75 9.78 4.87
CA ASN A 184 2.75 9.69 5.93
C ASN A 184 3.32 9.38 7.33
N LYS A 185 4.47 10.00 7.65
CA LYS A 185 5.12 9.85 8.96
C LYS A 185 4.21 10.36 10.08
N GLU A 186 4.05 9.57 11.15
CA GLU A 186 3.34 9.97 12.38
C GLU A 186 4.17 10.93 13.25
N SER A 187 5.47 11.06 12.97
CA SER A 187 6.38 11.96 13.68
C SER A 187 7.38 12.60 12.73
N LYS A 188 8.16 13.57 13.22
CA LYS A 188 9.26 14.15 12.43
C LYS A 188 10.37 13.15 12.11
N ARG A 189 10.48 12.06 12.89
CA ARG A 189 11.51 11.04 12.72
C ARG A 189 11.05 10.01 11.69
N SER A 190 11.92 9.74 10.73
CA SER A 190 11.79 8.65 9.78
C SER A 190 12.27 7.33 10.38
N TYR A 191 11.61 6.24 10.01
CA TYR A 191 12.07 4.89 10.28
C TYR A 191 13.11 4.43 9.25
N CYS A 192 13.09 4.95 8.02
CA CYS A 192 14.07 4.62 7.00
C CYS A 192 15.37 5.44 7.12
N LYS A 193 16.52 4.78 7.25
CA LYS A 193 17.84 5.45 7.27
C LYS A 193 18.21 6.12 5.93
N GLY A 194 17.47 5.80 4.87
CA GLY A 194 17.59 6.39 3.54
C GLY A 194 16.73 7.63 3.32
N ASP A 195 15.84 8.02 4.24
CA ASP A 195 14.94 9.17 4.05
C ASP A 195 15.72 10.46 3.77
N GLY A 196 15.34 11.13 2.68
CA GLY A 196 15.97 12.35 2.16
C GLY A 196 17.26 12.12 1.37
N LYS A 197 17.76 10.89 1.25
CA LYS A 197 19.02 10.58 0.54
C LYS A 197 18.76 10.10 -0.88
N VAL A 198 19.82 10.14 -1.68
CA VAL A 198 19.83 9.69 -3.08
C VAL A 198 20.69 8.44 -3.20
N PHE A 199 20.20 7.45 -3.95
CA PHE A 199 20.90 6.19 -4.21
C PHE A 199 20.74 5.78 -5.67
N ASP A 200 21.73 5.07 -6.21
CA ASP A 200 21.61 4.43 -7.52
C ASP A 200 20.60 3.27 -7.43
N GLY A 201 19.84 3.03 -8.51
CA GLY A 201 18.87 1.94 -8.60
C GLY A 201 19.51 0.58 -8.33
N ASP A 202 20.74 0.36 -8.80
CA ASP A 202 21.50 -0.87 -8.57
C ASP A 202 21.75 -1.12 -7.07
N PHE A 203 22.12 -0.06 -6.33
CA PHE A 203 22.32 -0.14 -4.89
C PHE A 203 21.03 -0.50 -4.16
N LEU A 204 19.92 0.16 -4.52
CA LEU A 204 18.61 -0.07 -3.93
C LEU A 204 18.11 -1.52 -4.16
N MET A 205 18.44 -2.11 -5.31
CA MET A 205 18.04 -3.48 -5.63
C MET A 205 18.97 -4.54 -5.01
N LYS A 206 20.30 -4.32 -4.99
CA LYS A 206 21.27 -5.31 -4.47
C LYS A 206 21.45 -5.24 -2.95
N HIS A 207 21.58 -4.04 -2.42
CA HIS A 207 21.87 -3.78 -1.01
C HIS A 207 20.62 -3.40 -0.22
N GLY A 208 19.72 -2.60 -0.79
CA GLY A 208 18.48 -2.20 -0.14
C GLY A 208 18.62 -1.14 0.95
N LEU A 209 17.52 -0.87 1.64
CA LEU A 209 17.40 0.19 2.65
C LEU A 209 17.13 -0.40 4.03
N GLN A 210 17.89 0.01 5.05
CA GLN A 210 17.60 -0.36 6.43
C GLN A 210 16.40 0.45 6.96
N VAL A 211 15.34 -0.24 7.36
CA VAL A 211 14.11 0.34 7.91
C VAL A 211 13.97 -0.04 9.38
N GLN A 212 13.84 0.96 10.26
CA GLN A 212 13.91 0.80 11.71
C GLN A 212 12.56 0.47 12.37
N ILE A 213 11.78 -0.42 11.75
CA ILE A 213 10.52 -0.95 12.31
C ILE A 213 10.68 -2.42 12.72
N HIS A 214 10.08 -2.80 13.84
CA HIS A 214 10.19 -4.16 14.42
C HIS A 214 8.98 -4.56 15.26
N LYS A 215 8.09 -3.62 15.60
CA LYS A 215 6.89 -3.90 16.37
C LYS A 215 5.75 -4.29 15.42
N PRO A 216 4.87 -5.23 15.81
CA PRO A 216 3.66 -5.53 15.06
C PRO A 216 2.88 -4.27 14.71
N ASN A 217 2.21 -4.30 13.56
CA ASN A 217 1.33 -3.24 13.08
C ASN A 217 2.04 -1.92 12.72
N GLN A 218 3.37 -1.92 12.69
CA GLN A 218 4.13 -0.82 12.10
C GLN A 218 4.20 -0.98 10.59
N SER A 219 4.13 0.15 9.89
CA SER A 219 4.27 0.24 8.44
C SER A 219 5.16 1.41 8.02
N VAL A 220 5.85 1.24 6.90
CA VAL A 220 6.62 2.29 6.24
C VAL A 220 6.28 2.28 4.76
N VAL A 221 6.04 3.46 4.20
CA VAL A 221 5.84 3.68 2.77
C VAL A 221 6.93 4.62 2.28
N LEU A 222 7.68 4.18 1.29
CA LEU A 222 8.79 4.93 0.70
C LEU A 222 8.44 5.31 -0.73
N GLU A 223 8.53 6.59 -1.02
CA GLU A 223 8.55 7.09 -2.38
C GLU A 223 9.99 7.19 -2.89
N LEU A 224 10.20 6.81 -4.14
CA LEU A 224 11.46 6.91 -4.85
C LEU A 224 11.19 7.69 -6.13
N ALA A 225 11.76 8.88 -6.27
CA ALA A 225 11.65 9.67 -7.49
C ALA A 225 13.05 9.88 -8.09
N GLU A 226 13.17 9.70 -9.40
CA GLU A 226 14.39 9.95 -10.14
C GLU A 226 14.86 11.40 -9.93
N VAL A 227 16.18 11.56 -9.85
CA VAL A 227 16.83 12.86 -9.81
C VAL A 227 17.91 12.93 -10.89
N GLU A 228 18.13 14.13 -11.40
CA GLU A 228 19.25 14.45 -12.30
C GLU A 228 20.63 14.16 -11.68
#